data_AF-A0A838A433-F1
#
_entry.id   AF-A0A838A433-F1
#
_cell.length_a   1.000
_cell.length_b   1.000
_cell.length_c   1.000
_cell.angle_alpha   90.00
_cell.angle_beta   90.00
_cell.angle_gamma   90.00
#
_symmetry.space_group_name_H-M   'P 1'
#
loop_
_entity.id
_entity.type
_entity.pdbx_description
1 polymer ?
#
loop_
_entity_poly.entity_id
_entity_poly.type
_entity_poly.pdbx_seq_one_letter_code
_entity_poly.pdbx_strand_id
1 'polypeptide(L)'
;MTRVEWALTVKRKDELLHEVRTRAVQDAVTRAQQYSDALGLGTVSPDSIADAGMLIAGLYPAGEASTGSMRPRSGAVDAEQLELIPDDIEVTAVVDARFAAERTPA
;
A
#
# COMPACT_ATOMS: atom_id res chain seq x y z
N MET A 1 -10.99 -26.80 -20.87
CA MET A 1 -9.80 -26.52 -20.03
C MET A 1 -10.29 -25.78 -18.80
N THR A 2 -10.23 -26.41 -17.63
CA THR A 2 -10.74 -25.85 -16.38
C THR A 2 -9.56 -25.27 -15.60
N ARG A 3 -9.58 -23.95 -15.37
CA ARG A 3 -8.56 -23.23 -14.60
C ARG A 3 -9.05 -23.09 -13.16
N VAL A 4 -8.15 -23.30 -12.19
CA VAL A 4 -8.43 -22.98 -10.78
C VAL A 4 -7.95 -21.55 -10.52
N GLU A 5 -8.83 -20.72 -9.98
CA GLU A 5 -8.51 -19.35 -9.53
C GLU A 5 -8.55 -19.32 -8.00
N TRP A 6 -7.46 -18.83 -7.40
CA TRP A 6 -7.37 -18.64 -5.96
C TRP A 6 -7.90 -17.26 -5.60
N ALA A 7 -8.79 -17.19 -4.61
CA ALA A 7 -9.38 -15.94 -4.16
C ALA A 7 -9.57 -15.94 -2.64
N LEU A 8 -9.28 -14.82 -2.00
CA LEU A 8 -9.65 -14.59 -0.61
C LEU A 8 -11.17 -14.49 -0.49
N THR A 9 -11.72 -14.94 0.64
CA THR A 9 -13.08 -14.57 1.00
C THR A 9 -13.17 -13.05 1.15
N VAL A 10 -14.32 -12.46 0.81
CA VAL A 10 -14.53 -11.00 0.91
C VAL A 10 -14.16 -10.49 2.30
N LYS A 11 -14.58 -11.21 3.35
CA LYS A 11 -14.25 -10.89 4.74
C LYS A 11 -12.73 -10.88 5.00
N ARG A 12 -12.00 -11.90 4.53
CA ARG A 12 -10.55 -11.98 4.76
C ARG A 12 -9.79 -10.91 3.98
N LYS A 13 -10.28 -10.55 2.80
CA LYS A 13 -9.75 -9.45 1.98
C LYS A 13 -9.88 -8.11 2.70
N ASP A 14 -11.05 -7.82 3.27
CA ASP A 14 -11.30 -6.54 3.97
C ASP A 14 -10.45 -6.42 5.25
N GLU A 15 -10.31 -7.52 6.01
CA GLU A 15 -9.42 -7.59 7.18
C GLU A 15 -7.97 -7.27 6.80
N LEU A 16 -7.43 -7.95 5.78
CA LEU A 16 -6.06 -7.74 5.32
C LEU A 16 -5.86 -6.31 4.79
N LEU A 17 -6.83 -5.78 4.05
CA LEU A 17 -6.77 -4.42 3.51
C LEU A 17 -6.73 -3.37 4.63
N HIS A 18 -7.53 -3.54 5.68
CA HIS A 18 -7.49 -2.68 6.86
C HIS A 18 -6.13 -2.75 7.57
N GLU A 19 -5.57 -3.95 7.69
CA GLU A 19 -4.27 -4.19 8.32
C GLU A 19 -3.12 -3.50 7.56
N VAL A 20 -3.06 -3.69 6.24
CA VAL A 20 -1.99 -3.09 5.42
C VAL A 20 -2.12 -1.58 5.30
N ARG A 21 -3.35 -1.05 5.27
CA ARG A 21 -3.59 0.40 5.31
C ARG A 21 -3.11 1.00 6.63
N THR A 22 -3.45 0.37 7.75
CA THR A 22 -2.99 0.81 9.08
C THR A 22 -1.47 0.89 9.15
N ARG A 23 -0.77 -0.15 8.63
CA ARG A 23 0.70 -0.15 8.56
C ARG A 23 1.25 0.95 7.67
N ALA A 24 0.63 1.18 6.50
CA ALA A 24 1.06 2.24 5.59
C ALA A 24 0.96 3.63 6.25
N VAL A 25 -0.10 3.89 7.03
CA VAL A 25 -0.23 5.15 7.78
C VAL A 25 0.84 5.27 8.87
N GLN A 26 1.08 4.20 9.64
CA GLN A 26 2.09 4.19 10.70
C GLN A 26 3.51 4.44 10.16
N ASP A 27 3.83 3.84 9.01
CA ASP A 27 5.09 4.07 8.30
C ASP A 27 5.21 5.53 7.84
N ALA A 28 4.14 6.09 7.25
CA ALA A 28 4.13 7.50 6.85
C ALA A 28 4.36 8.46 8.03
N VAL A 29 3.71 8.23 9.18
CA VAL A 29 3.92 9.03 10.41
C VAL A 29 5.35 8.91 10.91
N THR A 30 5.91 7.71 10.93
CA THR A 30 7.28 7.46 11.39
C THR A 30 8.30 8.22 10.53
N ARG A 31 8.15 8.17 9.20
CA ARG A 31 9.01 8.90 8.27
C ARG A 31 8.88 10.42 8.43
N ALA A 32 7.65 10.92 8.56
CA ALA A 32 7.41 12.33 8.77
C ALA A 32 8.05 12.84 10.07
N GLN A 33 7.93 12.08 11.16
CA GLN A 33 8.57 12.42 12.43
C GLN A 33 10.09 12.44 12.31
N GLN A 34 10.70 11.46 11.63
CA GLN A 34 12.15 11.45 11.36
C GLN A 34 12.61 12.70 10.60
N TYR A 35 11.82 13.19 9.64
CA TYR A 35 12.13 14.44 8.92
C TYR A 35 11.98 15.67 9.82
N SER A 36 10.95 15.72 10.65
CA SER A 36 10.75 16.82 11.60
C SER A 36 11.86 16.89 12.65
N ASP A 37 12.27 15.73 13.18
CA ASP A 37 13.36 15.61 14.14
C ASP A 37 14.69 16.09 13.55
N ALA A 38 14.98 15.70 12.30
CA ALA A 38 16.18 16.15 11.57
C ALA A 38 16.21 17.67 11.35
N LEU A 39 15.04 18.31 11.26
CA LEU A 39 14.89 19.76 11.10
C LEU A 39 14.76 20.51 12.45
N GLY A 40 14.62 19.80 13.57
CA GLY A 40 14.37 20.39 14.88
C GLY A 40 13.02 21.12 14.96
N LEU A 41 11.98 20.58 14.32
CA LEU A 41 10.64 21.17 14.23
C LEU A 41 9.63 20.56 15.22
N GLY A 42 9.98 19.51 15.96
CA GLY A 42 9.11 18.92 16.99
C GLY A 42 8.15 17.84 16.47
N THR A 43 7.05 17.59 17.18
CA THR A 43 6.09 16.53 16.83
C THR A 43 5.29 16.89 15.59
N VAL A 44 5.17 15.94 14.64
CA VAL A 44 4.33 16.13 13.45
C VAL A 44 2.85 15.97 13.76
N SER A 45 2.00 16.76 13.10
CA SER A 45 0.55 16.59 13.09
C SER A 45 0.06 16.27 11.67
N PRO A 46 -0.91 15.35 11.50
CA PRO A 46 -1.45 15.04 10.18
C PRO A 46 -2.29 16.21 9.67
N ASP A 47 -1.97 16.68 8.47
CA ASP A 47 -2.74 17.69 7.74
C ASP A 47 -3.77 17.03 6.81
N SER A 48 -3.33 16.03 6.03
CA SER A 48 -4.20 15.30 5.11
C SER A 48 -3.68 13.89 4.85
N ILE A 49 -4.61 12.95 4.58
CA ILE A 49 -4.31 11.56 4.27
C ILE A 49 -5.29 11.00 3.25
N ALA A 50 -4.80 10.25 2.26
CA ALA A 50 -5.64 9.49 1.34
C ALA A 50 -4.87 8.25 0.82
N ASP A 51 -5.57 7.30 0.18
CA ASP A 51 -4.84 6.30 -0.61
C ASP A 51 -4.10 7.00 -1.76
N ALA A 52 -3.03 6.37 -2.24
CA ALA A 52 -2.15 6.94 -3.26
C ALA A 52 -2.91 7.45 -4.50
N GLY A 53 -2.56 8.66 -4.93
CA GLY A 53 -3.17 9.34 -6.08
C GLY A 53 -4.48 10.06 -5.78
N MET A 54 -5.02 9.97 -4.56
CA MET A 54 -6.26 10.65 -4.15
C MET A 54 -6.03 11.97 -3.41
N LEU A 55 -4.81 12.29 -2.95
CA LEU A 55 -4.48 13.62 -2.41
C LEU A 55 -4.23 14.62 -3.56
N ILE A 56 -5.31 15.18 -4.11
CA ILE A 56 -5.20 16.24 -5.12
C ILE A 56 -5.01 17.59 -4.43
N ALA A 57 -3.76 18.05 -4.35
CA ALA A 57 -3.44 19.47 -4.22
C ALA A 57 -2.02 19.80 -4.73
N GLY A 58 -1.88 20.03 -6.04
CA GLY A 58 -0.95 21.04 -6.56
C GLY A 58 0.45 20.64 -7.02
N LEU A 59 0.93 19.40 -6.91
CA LEU A 59 2.22 19.01 -7.51
C LEU A 59 2.10 17.68 -8.25
N TYR A 60 2.08 17.75 -9.59
CA TYR A 60 2.35 16.61 -10.46
C TYR A 60 3.82 16.21 -10.31
N PRO A 61 4.09 14.91 -10.16
CA PRO A 61 5.02 14.24 -11.05
C PRO A 61 4.20 13.62 -12.19
N ALA A 62 4.32 14.21 -13.39
CA ALA A 62 4.02 13.48 -14.61
C ALA A 62 5.01 12.32 -14.67
N GLY A 63 4.56 11.09 -14.44
CA GLY A 63 5.47 9.95 -14.42
C GLY A 63 4.80 8.67 -13.97
N GLU A 64 4.15 8.03 -14.93
CA GLU A 64 3.82 6.60 -14.93
C GLU A 64 2.76 6.13 -13.93
N ALA A 65 1.50 6.31 -14.32
CA ALA A 65 0.49 5.30 -14.04
C ALA A 65 0.91 3.99 -14.73
N SER A 66 1.81 3.23 -14.09
CA SER A 66 2.04 1.84 -14.47
C SER A 66 0.84 1.05 -13.96
N THR A 67 -0.23 1.05 -14.75
CA THR A 67 -1.25 0.00 -14.68
C THR A 67 -0.57 -1.31 -15.08
N GLY A 68 0.08 -1.95 -14.12
CA GLY A 68 0.60 -3.30 -14.25
C GLY A 68 -0.58 -4.25 -14.41
N SER A 69 -1.08 -4.39 -15.63
CA SER A 69 -1.92 -5.52 -16.00
C SER A 69 -1.03 -6.77 -15.94
N MET A 70 -1.16 -7.55 -14.87
CA MET A 70 -0.59 -8.88 -14.79
C MET A 70 -1.17 -9.74 -15.92
N ARG A 71 -0.37 -9.98 -16.96
CA ARG A 71 -0.59 -11.11 -17.88
C ARG A 71 0.03 -12.36 -17.24
N PRO A 72 -0.74 -13.40 -16.91
CA PRO A 72 -0.14 -14.65 -16.48
C PRO A 72 0.60 -15.30 -17.65
N ARG A 73 1.87 -15.67 -17.42
CA ARG A 73 2.69 -16.49 -18.32
C ARG A 73 2.32 -17.96 -18.07
N SER A 74 1.81 -18.64 -19.10
CA SER A 74 1.45 -20.06 -19.05
C SER A 74 2.61 -20.92 -19.54
N GLY A 75 3.15 -21.78 -18.66
CA GLY A 75 3.87 -23.00 -19.02
C GLY A 75 2.92 -24.18 -18.82
N ALA A 76 2.91 -25.13 -19.76
CA ALA A 76 2.02 -26.29 -19.72
C ALA A 76 2.65 -27.43 -18.91
N VAL A 77 1.86 -28.04 -18.01
CA VAL A 77 2.17 -29.32 -17.34
C VAL A 77 0.90 -30.15 -17.23
N ASP A 78 1.03 -31.46 -17.50
CA ASP A 78 -0.03 -32.46 -17.50
C ASP A 78 -0.42 -32.92 -16.09
N ALA A 79 -1.68 -33.33 -15.92
CA ALA A 79 -2.33 -33.54 -14.65
C ALA A 79 -2.31 -35.00 -14.18
N GLU A 80 -1.51 -35.28 -13.15
CA GLU A 80 -1.63 -36.47 -12.29
C GLU A 80 -1.61 -36.03 -10.82
N GLN A 81 -2.66 -36.44 -10.06
CA GLN A 81 -2.84 -36.30 -8.61
C GLN A 81 -2.13 -35.07 -7.98
N LEU A 82 -2.58 -33.88 -8.35
CA LEU A 82 -2.04 -32.63 -7.82
C LEU A 82 -2.66 -32.35 -6.45
N GLU A 83 -1.87 -32.51 -5.40
CA GLU A 83 -2.09 -31.82 -4.14
C GLU A 83 -2.02 -30.31 -4.44
N LEU A 84 -3.19 -29.67 -4.51
CA LEU A 84 -3.28 -28.24 -4.83
C LEU A 84 -2.81 -27.44 -3.62
N ILE A 85 -1.55 -27.01 -3.64
CA ILE A 85 -1.00 -26.07 -2.67
C ILE A 85 -1.46 -24.66 -3.09
N PRO A 86 -2.19 -23.93 -2.24
CA PRO A 86 -2.57 -22.54 -2.53
C PRO A 86 -1.32 -21.66 -2.66
N ASP A 87 -1.31 -20.77 -3.65
CA ASP A 87 -0.29 -19.72 -3.73
C ASP A 87 -0.50 -18.68 -2.63
N ASP A 88 0.60 -18.10 -2.13
CA ASP A 88 0.55 -16.97 -1.22
C ASP A 88 -0.05 -15.74 -1.93
N ILE A 89 -0.97 -15.05 -1.26
CA ILE A 89 -1.61 -13.82 -1.76
C ILE A 89 -0.97 -12.62 -1.05
N GLU A 90 -0.22 -11.81 -1.80
CA GLU A 90 0.33 -10.55 -1.30
C GLU A 90 -0.74 -9.44 -1.34
N VAL A 91 -0.84 -8.69 -0.24
CA VAL A 91 -1.73 -7.53 -0.13
C VAL A 91 -0.88 -6.32 0.27
N THR A 92 -0.98 -5.24 -0.50
CA THR A 92 -0.21 -4.01 -0.29
C THR A 92 -1.16 -2.81 -0.27
N ALA A 93 -0.83 -1.78 0.51
CA ALA A 93 -1.49 -0.49 0.49
C ALA A 93 -0.44 0.63 0.41
N VAL A 94 -0.77 1.70 -0.32
CA VAL A 94 0.05 2.90 -0.44
C VAL A 94 -0.82 4.10 -0.09
N VAL A 95 -0.29 5.00 0.73
CA VAL A 95 -0.99 6.22 1.18
C VAL A 95 -0.16 7.44 0.82
N ASP A 96 -0.85 8.51 0.44
CA ASP A 96 -0.30 9.85 0.42
C ASP A 96 -0.72 10.54 1.72
N ALA A 97 0.23 11.11 2.45
CA ALA A 97 -0.04 11.84 3.68
C ALA A 97 0.80 13.12 3.74
N ARG A 98 0.18 14.20 4.22
CA ARG A 98 0.84 15.47 4.52
C ARG A 98 0.85 15.68 6.01
N PHE A 99 1.96 16.22 6.47
CA PHE A 99 2.20 16.50 7.88
C PHE A 99 2.68 17.94 8.03
N ALA A 100 2.20 18.60 9.07
CA ALA A 100 2.71 19.87 9.52
C ALA A 100 3.58 19.64 10.76
N ALA A 101 4.65 20.42 10.90
CA ALA A 101 5.41 20.54 12.12
C ALA A 101 5.71 22.01 12.35
N GLU A 102 5.49 22.48 13.57
CA GLU A 102 5.82 23.84 13.97
C GLU A 102 6.85 23.79 15.09
N ARG A 103 7.90 24.59 14.94
CA ARG A 103 8.85 24.78 16.03
C ARG A 103 8.13 25.54 17.13
N THR A 104 7.86 24.88 18.27
CA THR A 104 7.42 25.58 19.48
C THR A 104 8.47 26.62 19.86
N PRO A 105 8.16 27.93 19.87
CA PRO A 105 9.10 28.94 20.33
C PRO A 105 9.39 28.73 21.82
N ALA A 106 10.67 28.86 22.19
CA ALA A 106 11.17 28.75 23.56
C ALA A 106 10.68 29.90 24.46
#